data_AF-A0A2E1K9U4-F1
#
_entry.id   AF-A0A2E1K9U4-F1
#
_cell.length_a   1.000
_cell.length_b   1.000
_cell.length_c   1.000
_cell.angle_alpha   90.00
_cell.angle_beta   90.00
_cell.angle_gamma   90.00
#
_symmetry.space_group_name_H-M   'P 1'
#
loop_
_entity.id
_entity.type
_entity.pdbx_description
1 polymer ?
#
loop_
_entity_poly.entity_id
_entity_poly.type
_entity_poly.pdbx_seq_one_letter_code
_entity_poly.pdbx_strand_id
1 'polypeptide(L)'
;MLKTVLRNVHCVSPLNHLKSILIPLLILSNSIETVANSFVRVQTDLGDFTIELFENDAPITTKNFLNYVQSGSYQSTIIHRAEPGFVLQTGRISSNESSDIIEPISKDSPIALEYQLPNILGSVAMARTDLPDSATSEWFINLADNTNILGESNNGGYAVFGRVIGDGLTVVRKIENLNRAKYINEIPFDVPVINYTGSGLNVANFVDLKVTEIVAPNYFDNSNSTLYVKVDAGTAGFAKLSFSISQSAPNIIVKLETVETLAGTTPKIAVFRESSAELILPELVIDGIVVGRDLVFSLIDADQFLFQLTSFK
;
A
#
# COMPACT_ATOMS: atom_id res chain seq x y z
N MET A 1 20.29 0.86 -28.56
CA MET A 1 20.26 2.26 -28.09
C MET A 1 20.04 2.33 -26.58
N LEU A 2 19.23 1.46 -25.94
CA LEU A 2 19.44 1.13 -24.52
C LEU A 2 20.63 0.20 -24.30
N LYS A 3 20.96 -0.67 -25.28
CA LYS A 3 22.32 -1.22 -25.39
C LYS A 3 23.42 -0.16 -25.48
N THR A 4 23.13 1.12 -25.75
CA THR A 4 24.11 2.22 -25.81
C THR A 4 24.05 3.05 -24.52
N VAL A 5 22.90 3.19 -23.88
CA VAL A 5 22.79 3.68 -22.49
C VAL A 5 23.41 2.69 -21.47
N LEU A 6 23.34 1.38 -21.75
CA LEU A 6 23.97 0.31 -20.98
C LEU A 6 25.39 -0.07 -21.50
N ARG A 7 25.77 0.30 -22.73
CA ARG A 7 27.18 0.20 -23.22
C ARG A 7 27.96 1.50 -23.12
N ASN A 8 27.38 2.65 -22.80
CA ASN A 8 28.14 3.89 -22.57
C ASN A 8 28.73 3.96 -21.16
N VAL A 9 28.64 2.84 -20.41
CA VAL A 9 29.61 2.51 -19.35
C VAL A 9 30.90 1.91 -19.94
N HIS A 10 30.90 1.34 -21.16
CA HIS A 10 32.04 0.70 -21.84
C HIS A 10 32.01 0.89 -23.38
N CYS A 11 32.29 2.09 -23.91
CA CYS A 11 33.05 2.27 -25.17
C CYS A 11 33.25 3.77 -25.53
N VAL A 12 34.39 4.33 -25.15
CA VAL A 12 35.10 5.27 -26.03
C VAL A 12 36.42 4.58 -26.35
N SER A 13 36.70 4.38 -27.64
CA SER A 13 38.07 4.24 -28.08
C SER A 13 38.29 5.34 -29.12
N PRO A 14 39.47 5.96 -29.09
CA PRO A 14 40.55 5.33 -29.83
C PRO A 14 41.85 5.26 -29.04
N LEU A 15 42.59 4.18 -29.32
CA LEU A 15 44.03 4.01 -29.08
C LEU A 15 44.52 4.07 -27.62
N ASN A 16 45.01 2.90 -27.20
CA ASN A 16 46.22 2.70 -26.41
C ASN A 16 46.45 3.68 -25.25
N HIS A 17 46.02 3.28 -24.06
CA HIS A 17 46.79 3.28 -22.81
C HIS A 17 45.81 3.25 -21.64
N LEU A 18 45.36 2.08 -21.18
CA LEU A 18 44.91 1.86 -19.80
C LEU A 18 44.75 0.35 -19.54
N LYS A 19 45.86 -0.35 -19.31
CA LYS A 19 45.85 -1.42 -18.31
C LYS A 19 45.96 -0.72 -16.96
N SER A 20 45.20 -1.19 -15.97
CA SER A 20 45.09 -0.68 -14.59
C SER A 20 44.03 0.40 -14.38
N ILE A 21 42.82 -0.03 -14.03
CA ILE A 21 42.13 0.24 -12.74
C ILE A 21 40.74 -0.39 -12.90
N LEU A 22 40.65 -1.68 -12.59
CA LEU A 22 39.39 -2.33 -12.24
C LEU A 22 39.67 -3.10 -10.95
N ILE A 23 38.78 -2.94 -9.98
CA ILE A 23 38.85 -3.40 -8.57
C ILE A 23 39.71 -2.45 -7.71
N PRO A 24 39.14 -1.67 -6.74
CA PRO A 24 37.97 -1.98 -5.92
C PRO A 24 36.97 -0.80 -5.72
N LEU A 25 35.68 -1.03 -6.01
CA LEU A 25 34.59 -0.40 -5.25
C LEU A 25 33.45 -1.41 -5.08
N LEU A 26 33.83 -2.60 -4.63
CA LEU A 26 32.94 -3.55 -3.97
C LEU A 26 33.18 -3.36 -2.47
N ILE A 27 32.81 -2.19 -1.94
CA ILE A 27 32.84 -1.91 -0.51
C ILE A 27 31.38 -1.73 -0.09
N LEU A 28 30.85 -2.77 0.54
CA LEU A 28 29.70 -2.77 1.46
C LEU A 28 28.79 -1.54 1.40
N SER A 29 27.93 -1.46 0.39
CA SER A 29 26.61 -0.90 0.66
C SER A 29 25.83 -2.01 1.35
N ASN A 30 25.76 -1.97 2.69
CA ASN A 30 24.59 -2.51 3.34
C ASN A 30 23.41 -1.71 2.77
N SER A 31 22.78 -2.25 1.73
CA SER A 31 21.48 -1.79 1.29
C SER A 31 20.57 -2.01 2.49
N ILE A 32 20.30 -0.93 3.22
CA ILE A 32 19.07 -0.86 4.00
C ILE A 32 18.01 -1.00 2.92
N GLU A 33 17.43 -2.19 2.79
CA GLU A 33 16.21 -2.36 2.02
C GLU A 33 15.17 -1.51 2.73
N THR A 34 15.03 -0.25 2.30
CA THR A 34 13.83 0.51 2.58
C THR A 34 12.73 -0.20 1.82
N VAL A 35 12.05 -1.12 2.50
CA VAL A 35 10.87 -1.76 1.95
C VAL A 35 9.88 -0.65 1.70
N ALA A 36 9.48 -0.49 0.44
CA ALA A 36 8.43 0.46 0.10
C ALA A 36 7.17 0.03 0.85
N ASN A 37 6.54 0.96 1.54
CA ASN A 37 5.29 0.70 2.25
C ASN A 37 4.26 0.05 1.31
N SER A 38 3.76 -1.13 1.69
CA SER A 38 2.65 -1.75 0.98
C SER A 38 1.38 -0.93 1.16
N PHE A 39 0.55 -0.91 0.12
CA PHE A 39 -0.76 -0.28 0.17
C PHE A 39 -1.84 -1.34 0.12
N VAL A 40 -2.93 -1.13 0.85
CA VAL A 40 -4.08 -2.04 0.87
C VAL A 40 -5.35 -1.27 0.52
N ARG A 41 -6.04 -1.70 -0.52
CA ARG A 41 -7.35 -1.20 -0.93
C ARG A 41 -8.42 -1.90 -0.09
N VAL A 42 -9.33 -1.11 0.48
CA VAL A 42 -10.54 -1.59 1.14
C VAL A 42 -11.73 -1.08 0.34
N GLN A 43 -12.51 -2.01 -0.21
CA GLN A 43 -13.71 -1.72 -1.00
C GLN A 43 -14.96 -1.96 -0.16
N THR A 44 -15.92 -1.05 -0.26
CA THR A 44 -17.22 -1.10 0.44
C THR A 44 -18.32 -0.56 -0.46
N ASP A 45 -19.58 -0.84 -0.14
CA ASP A 45 -20.73 -0.28 -0.86
C ASP A 45 -20.82 1.27 -0.76
N LEU A 46 -20.13 1.88 0.20
CA LEU A 46 -20.09 3.33 0.39
C LEU A 46 -18.92 4.02 -0.33
N GLY A 47 -18.09 3.23 -1.00
CA GLY A 47 -16.89 3.64 -1.72
C GLY A 47 -15.64 2.90 -1.25
N ASP A 48 -14.54 3.20 -1.91
CA ASP A 48 -13.24 2.58 -1.64
C ASP A 48 -12.32 3.54 -0.90
N PHE A 49 -11.51 3.02 0.02
CA PHE A 49 -10.40 3.76 0.63
C PHE A 49 -9.11 2.94 0.58
N THR A 50 -7.97 3.58 0.80
CA THR A 50 -6.67 2.91 0.80
C THR A 50 -5.94 3.16 2.10
N ILE A 51 -5.24 2.13 2.56
CA ILE A 51 -4.38 2.14 3.72
C ILE A 51 -2.94 2.04 3.24
N GLU A 52 -2.08 2.97 3.66
CA GLU A 52 -0.63 2.80 3.61
C GLU A 52 -0.18 2.07 4.87
N LEU A 53 0.64 1.03 4.74
CA LEU A 53 1.16 0.25 5.86
C LEU A 53 2.55 0.73 6.26
N PHE A 54 2.83 0.76 7.56
CA PHE A 54 4.09 1.22 8.12
C PHE A 54 5.01 0.02 8.42
N GLU A 55 5.56 -0.58 7.36
CA GLU A 55 6.36 -1.81 7.46
C GLU A 55 7.64 -1.65 8.30
N ASN A 56 8.19 -0.44 8.38
CA ASN A 56 9.37 -0.16 9.19
C ASN A 56 9.02 0.04 10.69
N ASP A 57 7.90 0.71 10.98
CA ASP A 57 7.50 1.04 12.36
C ASP A 57 6.75 -0.12 13.05
N ALA A 58 6.06 -0.97 12.29
CA ALA A 58 5.31 -2.10 12.80
C ALA A 58 5.44 -3.35 11.88
N PRO A 59 6.66 -3.90 11.71
CA PRO A 59 6.91 -5.00 10.78
C PRO A 59 6.15 -6.28 11.10
N ILE A 60 6.02 -6.66 12.38
CA ILE A 60 5.28 -7.88 12.77
C ILE A 60 3.79 -7.70 12.50
N THR A 61 3.27 -6.53 12.86
CA THR A 61 1.86 -6.17 12.74
C THR A 61 1.44 -6.07 11.28
N THR A 62 2.26 -5.40 10.46
CA THR A 62 2.02 -5.26 9.03
C THR A 62 2.07 -6.61 8.33
N LYS A 63 3.05 -7.45 8.66
CA LYS A 63 3.15 -8.80 8.10
C LYS A 63 1.93 -9.66 8.47
N ASN A 64 1.49 -9.61 9.72
CA ASN A 64 0.27 -10.29 10.17
C ASN A 64 -0.96 -9.81 9.38
N PHE A 65 -1.14 -8.50 9.25
CA PHE A 65 -2.25 -7.93 8.48
C PHE A 65 -2.22 -8.38 7.01
N LEU A 66 -1.06 -8.32 6.35
CA LEU A 66 -0.90 -8.77 4.97
C LEU A 66 -1.16 -10.27 4.80
N ASN A 67 -0.83 -11.13 5.77
CA ASN A 67 -1.18 -12.55 5.71
C ASN A 67 -2.71 -12.76 5.63
N TYR A 68 -3.49 -12.01 6.41
CA TYR A 68 -4.96 -12.07 6.34
C TYR A 68 -5.51 -11.50 5.03
N VAL A 69 -4.88 -10.46 4.47
CA VAL A 69 -5.23 -9.93 3.15
C VAL A 69 -4.96 -10.96 2.05
N GLN A 70 -3.76 -11.53 2.02
CA GLN A 70 -3.28 -12.45 0.97
C GLN A 70 -3.98 -13.82 1.03
N SER A 71 -4.31 -14.30 2.23
CA SER A 71 -5.09 -15.54 2.40
C SER A 71 -6.57 -15.38 2.00
N GLY A 72 -7.04 -14.16 1.82
CA GLY A 72 -8.45 -13.86 1.57
C GLY A 72 -9.33 -13.90 2.84
N SER A 73 -8.74 -14.02 4.02
CA SER A 73 -9.49 -14.05 5.29
C SER A 73 -10.26 -12.76 5.58
N TYR A 74 -9.86 -11.63 4.99
CA TYR A 74 -10.59 -10.37 5.09
C TYR A 74 -11.67 -10.18 4.01
N GLN A 75 -11.88 -11.14 3.10
CA GLN A 75 -12.98 -11.06 2.14
C GLN A 75 -14.33 -11.17 2.87
N SER A 76 -15.27 -10.29 2.51
CA SER A 76 -16.60 -10.21 3.10
C SER A 76 -16.58 -10.01 4.62
N THR A 77 -15.52 -9.39 5.17
CA THR A 77 -15.51 -9.04 6.59
C THR A 77 -16.40 -7.85 6.88
N ILE A 78 -17.09 -7.90 8.03
CA ILE A 78 -18.07 -6.88 8.39
C ILE A 78 -17.44 -5.81 9.30
N ILE A 79 -17.74 -4.54 9.03
CA ILE A 79 -17.57 -3.47 10.03
C ILE A 79 -18.53 -3.73 11.19
N HIS A 80 -18.05 -4.40 12.23
CA HIS A 80 -18.88 -4.86 13.35
C HIS A 80 -19.00 -3.84 14.49
N ARG A 81 -18.28 -2.71 14.41
CA ARG A 81 -18.37 -1.61 15.38
C ARG A 81 -17.99 -0.29 14.71
N ALA A 82 -18.81 0.73 14.92
CA ALA A 82 -18.50 2.11 14.53
C ALA A 82 -18.95 3.07 15.64
N GLU A 83 -17.99 3.51 16.45
CA GLU A 83 -18.19 4.45 17.58
C GLU A 83 -17.80 5.87 17.13
N PRO A 84 -18.76 6.80 16.94
CA PRO A 84 -18.47 8.14 16.46
C PRO A 84 -17.40 8.86 17.27
N GLY A 85 -16.43 9.46 16.59
CA GLY A 85 -15.33 10.17 17.24
C GLY A 85 -14.38 9.27 18.04
N PHE A 86 -14.47 7.95 17.91
CA PHE A 86 -13.53 7.01 18.54
C PHE A 86 -12.93 6.06 17.51
N VAL A 87 -13.59 4.94 17.18
CA VAL A 87 -13.02 3.91 16.29
C VAL A 87 -14.08 3.27 15.38
N LEU A 88 -13.63 2.86 14.19
CA LEU A 88 -14.35 1.98 13.28
C LEU A 88 -13.56 0.66 13.18
N GLN A 89 -14.16 -0.46 13.59
CA GLN A 89 -13.47 -1.73 13.83
C GLN A 89 -14.06 -2.89 13.01
N THR A 90 -13.17 -3.75 12.53
CA THR A 90 -13.47 -4.88 11.64
C THR A 90 -12.52 -6.07 11.87
N GLY A 91 -12.62 -7.11 11.04
CA GLY A 91 -11.73 -8.28 11.11
C GLY A 91 -12.07 -9.27 12.22
N ARG A 92 -13.33 -9.30 12.69
CA ARG A 92 -13.82 -10.29 13.67
C ARG A 92 -14.65 -11.39 13.00
N ILE A 93 -15.55 -10.98 12.12
CA ILE A 93 -16.57 -11.81 11.49
C ILE A 93 -16.65 -11.51 9.99
N SER A 94 -17.09 -12.50 9.23
CA SER A 94 -17.41 -12.37 7.81
C SER A 94 -18.85 -12.80 7.53
N SER A 95 -19.42 -12.21 6.50
CA SER A 95 -20.69 -12.64 5.92
C SER A 95 -20.46 -13.71 4.86
N ASN A 96 -21.44 -14.59 4.71
CA ASN A 96 -21.61 -15.42 3.53
C ASN A 96 -22.97 -15.10 2.90
N GLU A 97 -22.96 -14.31 1.83
CA GLU A 97 -24.18 -13.86 1.15
C GLU A 97 -25.05 -15.02 0.64
N SER A 98 -24.43 -16.12 0.21
CA SER A 98 -25.15 -17.25 -0.40
C SER A 98 -25.97 -18.04 0.62
N SER A 99 -25.53 -18.06 1.88
CA SER A 99 -26.18 -18.79 2.97
C SER A 99 -26.85 -17.88 4.00
N ASP A 100 -26.70 -16.54 3.90
CA ASP A 100 -27.14 -15.55 4.88
C ASP A 100 -26.61 -15.85 6.30
N ILE A 101 -25.34 -16.28 6.37
CA ILE A 101 -24.65 -16.65 7.61
C ILE A 101 -23.58 -15.61 7.94
N ILE A 102 -23.41 -15.34 9.24
CA ILE A 102 -22.27 -14.60 9.80
C ILE A 102 -21.46 -15.56 10.64
N GLU A 103 -20.15 -15.58 10.42
CA GLU A 103 -19.23 -16.46 11.14
C GLU A 103 -17.95 -15.73 11.57
N PRO A 104 -17.32 -16.16 12.68
CA PRO A 104 -15.99 -15.66 13.04
C PRO A 104 -14.96 -15.98 11.97
N ILE A 105 -14.09 -15.01 11.66
CA ILE A 105 -12.95 -15.33 10.80
C ILE A 105 -11.93 -16.18 11.56
N SER A 106 -11.25 -17.07 10.82
CA SER A 106 -10.17 -17.88 11.39
C SER A 106 -9.03 -16.98 11.89
N LYS A 107 -8.48 -17.30 13.07
CA LYS A 107 -7.44 -16.49 13.71
C LYS A 107 -6.10 -17.22 13.70
N ASP A 108 -5.05 -16.52 13.26
CA ASP A 108 -3.66 -16.91 13.43
C ASP A 108 -3.23 -16.74 14.90
N SER A 109 -2.00 -17.16 15.20
CA SER A 109 -1.43 -16.97 16.53
C SER A 109 -1.30 -15.48 16.89
N PRO A 110 -1.48 -15.11 18.15
CA PRO A 110 -1.36 -13.71 18.56
C PRO A 110 0.07 -13.20 18.35
N ILE A 111 0.18 -11.91 18.04
CA ILE A 111 1.45 -11.23 17.76
C ILE A 111 1.89 -10.35 18.94
N ALA A 112 3.21 -10.10 19.01
CA ALA A 112 3.79 -9.17 19.97
C ALA A 112 3.34 -7.72 19.69
N LEU A 113 3.16 -6.92 20.73
CA LEU A 113 2.76 -5.52 20.63
C LEU A 113 3.89 -4.61 20.10
N GLU A 114 3.63 -3.88 19.02
CA GLU A 114 4.55 -2.89 18.42
C GLU A 114 4.03 -1.44 18.61
N TYR A 115 3.77 -1.02 19.85
CA TYR A 115 3.32 0.36 20.11
C TYR A 115 4.48 1.36 19.95
N GLN A 116 4.55 2.02 18.79
CA GLN A 116 5.58 3.02 18.48
C GLN A 116 5.02 4.35 17.97
N LEU A 117 3.78 4.35 17.47
CA LEU A 117 3.14 5.48 16.80
C LEU A 117 1.83 5.88 17.49
N PRO A 118 1.46 7.18 17.47
CA PRO A 118 0.27 7.67 18.16
C PRO A 118 -1.03 7.29 17.43
N ASN A 119 -2.11 7.05 18.20
CA ASN A 119 -3.44 6.73 17.69
C ASN A 119 -4.21 8.01 17.30
N ILE A 120 -3.72 8.73 16.29
CA ILE A 120 -4.33 9.95 15.76
C ILE A 120 -5.41 9.67 14.71
N LEU A 121 -6.21 10.69 14.35
CA LEU A 121 -7.23 10.60 13.31
C LEU A 121 -6.69 9.96 12.02
N GLY A 122 -7.37 8.91 11.56
CA GLY A 122 -7.07 8.21 10.31
C GLY A 122 -5.93 7.19 10.39
N SER A 123 -5.25 7.06 11.54
CA SER A 123 -4.34 5.94 11.74
C SER A 123 -5.11 4.62 11.87
N VAL A 124 -4.46 3.54 11.45
CA VAL A 124 -4.98 2.17 11.49
C VAL A 124 -4.16 1.39 12.52
N ALA A 125 -4.85 0.73 13.45
CA ALA A 125 -4.23 0.02 14.55
C ALA A 125 -4.87 -1.35 14.78
N MET A 126 -4.10 -2.29 15.36
CA MET A 126 -4.61 -3.62 15.71
C MET A 126 -5.43 -3.57 16.99
N ALA A 127 -6.63 -4.16 16.96
CA ALA A 127 -7.38 -4.45 18.16
C ALA A 127 -6.78 -5.66 18.88
N ARG A 128 -6.94 -5.69 20.20
CA ARG A 128 -6.45 -6.75 21.08
C ARG A 128 -7.37 -6.91 22.28
N THR A 129 -7.18 -8.00 23.02
CA THR A 129 -7.77 -8.16 24.36
C THR A 129 -6.98 -7.33 25.38
N ASP A 130 -7.30 -7.47 26.67
CA ASP A 130 -6.59 -6.77 27.74
C ASP A 130 -5.09 -7.10 27.77
N LEU A 131 -4.66 -8.28 27.28
CA LEU A 131 -3.24 -8.66 27.21
C LEU A 131 -2.52 -7.92 26.06
N PRO A 132 -1.29 -7.40 26.26
CA PRO A 132 -0.56 -6.65 25.22
C PRO A 132 -0.34 -7.47 23.94
N ASP A 133 0.19 -8.68 24.08
CA ASP A 133 0.54 -9.58 22.98
C ASP A 133 -0.64 -10.50 22.60
N SER A 134 -1.80 -9.91 22.31
CA SER A 134 -3.03 -10.67 22.00
C SER A 134 -3.75 -10.24 20.73
N ALA A 135 -3.17 -9.30 19.98
CA ALA A 135 -3.68 -8.93 18.67
C ALA A 135 -3.62 -10.15 17.72
N THR A 136 -4.69 -10.35 16.95
CA THR A 136 -4.78 -11.43 15.94
C THR A 136 -5.26 -10.84 14.62
N SER A 137 -6.57 -10.86 14.35
CA SER A 137 -7.14 -10.47 13.05
C SER A 137 -7.88 -9.13 13.05
N GLU A 138 -8.29 -8.66 14.23
CA GLU A 138 -9.14 -7.48 14.35
C GLU A 138 -8.31 -6.20 14.28
N TRP A 139 -8.79 -5.22 13.53
CA TRP A 139 -8.15 -3.91 13.36
C TRP A 139 -9.19 -2.81 13.31
N PHE A 140 -8.75 -1.58 13.55
CA PHE A 140 -9.62 -0.42 13.55
C PHE A 140 -8.96 0.83 12.96
N ILE A 141 -9.80 1.75 12.53
CA ILE A 141 -9.43 3.09 12.07
C ILE A 141 -9.81 4.08 13.16
N ASN A 142 -8.87 4.94 13.56
CA ASN A 142 -9.13 6.02 14.50
C ASN A 142 -9.98 7.13 13.85
N LEU A 143 -11.13 7.45 14.46
CA LEU A 143 -12.07 8.48 14.00
C LEU A 143 -11.87 9.84 14.71
N ALA A 144 -10.90 9.92 15.62
CA ALA A 144 -10.41 11.13 16.27
C ALA A 144 -8.97 10.89 16.76
N ASP A 145 -8.38 11.86 17.45
CA ASP A 145 -7.14 11.62 18.20
C ASP A 145 -7.46 10.89 19.52
N ASN A 146 -7.10 9.61 19.56
CA ASN A 146 -7.30 8.70 20.67
C ASN A 146 -5.99 8.36 21.38
N THR A 147 -4.90 9.10 21.11
CA THR A 147 -3.56 8.78 21.60
C THR A 147 -3.50 8.62 23.11
N ASN A 148 -4.26 9.43 23.86
CA ASN A 148 -4.29 9.33 25.33
C ASN A 148 -5.02 8.07 25.83
N ILE A 149 -6.11 7.66 25.17
CA ILE A 149 -6.97 6.55 25.61
C ILE A 149 -6.42 5.19 25.15
N LEU A 150 -5.77 5.17 23.98
CA LEU A 150 -5.18 3.98 23.34
C LEU A 150 -3.64 3.94 23.46
N GLY A 151 -3.07 4.82 24.29
CA GLY A 151 -1.63 4.89 24.52
C GLY A 151 -1.12 3.95 25.59
N GLU A 152 0.16 4.09 25.97
CA GLU A 152 0.87 3.18 26.88
C GLU A 152 0.14 2.89 28.20
N SER A 153 -0.59 3.89 28.74
CA SER A 153 -1.36 3.74 29.97
C SER A 153 -2.46 2.68 29.90
N ASN A 154 -2.87 2.31 28.69
CA ASN A 154 -3.80 1.22 28.41
C ASN A 154 -3.02 -0.08 28.23
N ASN A 155 -2.33 -0.55 29.27
CA ASN A 155 -1.57 -1.81 29.27
C ASN A 155 -0.64 -1.98 28.05
N GLY A 156 0.16 -0.97 27.73
CA GLY A 156 1.09 -0.97 26.59
C GLY A 156 0.55 -0.30 25.32
N GLY A 157 -0.75 0.00 25.24
CA GLY A 157 -1.35 0.72 24.10
C GLY A 157 -1.77 -0.19 22.93
N TYR A 158 -2.03 0.41 21.78
CA TYR A 158 -2.51 -0.27 20.56
C TYR A 158 -1.61 0.07 19.36
N ALA A 159 -0.99 -0.95 18.77
CA ALA A 159 0.00 -0.78 17.70
C ALA A 159 -0.65 -0.21 16.43
N VAL A 160 -0.29 1.03 16.10
CA VAL A 160 -0.58 1.65 14.80
C VAL A 160 0.38 1.08 13.77
N PHE A 161 -0.17 0.54 12.69
CA PHE A 161 0.58 -0.12 11.62
C PHE A 161 0.27 0.45 10.24
N GLY A 162 -0.52 1.52 10.16
CA GLY A 162 -0.81 2.19 8.91
C GLY A 162 -1.65 3.44 9.08
N ARG A 163 -2.05 4.02 7.95
CA ARG A 163 -2.98 5.16 7.88
C ARG A 163 -3.86 5.12 6.64
N VAL A 164 -5.06 5.67 6.76
CA VAL A 164 -5.92 5.96 5.61
C VAL A 164 -5.35 7.16 4.86
N ILE A 165 -5.26 7.06 3.53
CA ILE A 165 -4.67 8.09 2.66
C ILE A 165 -5.67 8.64 1.63
N GLY A 166 -5.31 9.77 1.00
CA GLY A 166 -6.15 10.48 0.05
C GLY A 166 -7.50 10.88 0.65
N ASP A 167 -8.56 10.80 -0.16
CA ASP A 167 -9.94 11.09 0.28
C ASP A 167 -10.59 9.92 1.04
N GLY A 168 -9.81 8.89 1.41
CA GLY A 168 -10.32 7.67 2.04
C GLY A 168 -11.09 7.93 3.34
N LEU A 169 -10.68 8.94 4.11
CA LEU A 169 -11.40 9.34 5.33
C LEU A 169 -12.82 9.80 5.05
N THR A 170 -13.13 10.35 3.87
CA THR A 170 -14.50 10.71 3.49
C THR A 170 -15.39 9.47 3.42
N VAL A 171 -14.89 8.36 2.91
CA VAL A 171 -15.62 7.07 2.87
C VAL A 171 -15.79 6.52 4.29
N VAL A 172 -14.73 6.53 5.09
CA VAL A 172 -14.78 6.11 6.51
C VAL A 172 -15.83 6.90 7.29
N ARG A 173 -15.92 8.22 7.08
CA ARG A 173 -16.94 9.08 7.69
C ARG A 173 -18.36 8.77 7.21
N LYS A 174 -18.56 8.32 5.96
CA LYS A 174 -19.89 7.87 5.51
C LYS A 174 -20.34 6.65 6.32
N ILE A 175 -19.44 5.71 6.57
CA ILE A 175 -19.73 4.50 7.38
C ILE A 175 -20.01 4.89 8.85
N GLU A 176 -19.20 5.79 9.43
CA GLU A 176 -19.43 6.32 10.77
C GLU A 176 -20.82 6.95 10.94
N ASN A 177 -21.37 7.57 9.89
CA ASN A 177 -22.67 8.25 9.94
C ASN A 177 -23.87 7.32 9.68
N LEU A 178 -23.66 6.01 9.49
CA LEU A 178 -24.75 5.07 9.33
C LEU A 178 -25.56 4.92 10.63
N ASN A 179 -26.83 4.54 10.47
CA ASN A 179 -27.63 4.04 11.59
C ASN A 179 -26.99 2.75 12.11
N ARG A 180 -27.18 2.47 13.40
CA ARG A 180 -26.76 1.21 13.99
C ARG A 180 -27.95 0.37 14.38
N ALA A 181 -27.77 -0.94 14.31
CA ALA A 181 -28.77 -1.90 14.75
C ALA A 181 -28.10 -2.99 15.59
N LYS A 182 -28.85 -3.48 16.57
CA LYS A 182 -28.39 -4.57 17.43
C LYS A 182 -28.41 -5.88 16.65
N TYR A 183 -27.24 -6.48 16.46
CA TYR A 183 -27.14 -7.85 15.98
C TYR A 183 -26.97 -8.79 17.18
N ILE A 184 -27.98 -9.61 17.45
CA ILE A 184 -28.02 -10.49 18.62
C ILE A 184 -27.26 -11.78 18.28
N ASN A 185 -25.92 -11.71 18.23
CA ASN A 185 -24.99 -12.86 18.19
C ASN A 185 -23.55 -12.32 18.26
N GLU A 186 -22.71 -12.84 19.16
CA GLU A 186 -21.24 -12.68 19.31
C GLU A 186 -20.56 -11.29 19.18
N ILE A 187 -21.32 -10.23 18.85
CA ILE A 187 -20.86 -8.85 18.71
C ILE A 187 -21.41 -8.06 19.89
N PRO A 188 -20.57 -7.49 20.76
CA PRO A 188 -21.02 -6.74 21.94
C PRO A 188 -21.42 -5.29 21.61
N PHE A 189 -21.51 -4.91 20.33
CA PHE A 189 -21.75 -3.55 19.86
C PHE A 189 -22.90 -3.50 18.86
N ASP A 190 -23.58 -2.37 18.78
CA ASP A 190 -24.52 -2.12 17.68
C ASP A 190 -23.72 -1.92 16.38
N VAL A 191 -24.16 -2.57 15.33
CA VAL A 191 -23.42 -2.68 14.06
C VAL A 191 -23.92 -1.59 13.10
N PRO A 192 -23.05 -0.85 12.39
CA PRO A 192 -23.48 0.07 11.34
C PRO A 192 -24.16 -0.69 10.20
N VAL A 193 -25.31 -0.19 9.75
CA VAL A 193 -26.15 -0.88 8.77
C VAL A 193 -26.54 -0.01 7.59
N ILE A 194 -26.65 -0.66 6.42
CA ILE A 194 -27.15 -0.10 5.16
C ILE A 194 -28.53 -0.66 4.84
N ASN A 195 -29.37 0.16 4.19
CA ASN A 195 -30.68 -0.24 3.69
C ASN A 195 -31.59 -0.91 4.75
N TYR A 196 -31.38 -0.60 6.03
CA TYR A 196 -32.10 -1.22 7.14
C TYR A 196 -33.36 -0.40 7.49
N THR A 197 -34.52 -1.07 7.47
CA THR A 197 -35.83 -0.47 7.71
C THR A 197 -36.46 -0.89 9.04
N GLY A 198 -35.76 -1.68 9.87
CA GLY A 198 -36.24 -2.14 11.18
C GLY A 198 -36.79 -3.58 11.19
N SER A 199 -36.95 -4.24 10.04
CA SER A 199 -37.52 -5.59 9.94
C SER A 199 -36.46 -6.69 9.86
N GLY A 200 -35.81 -7.02 10.98
CA GLY A 200 -34.77 -8.07 11.05
C GLY A 200 -33.49 -7.74 10.28
N LEU A 201 -32.32 -8.12 10.81
CA LEU A 201 -31.05 -7.95 10.09
C LEU A 201 -30.74 -9.19 9.26
N ASN A 202 -30.27 -8.98 8.04
CA ASN A 202 -29.67 -10.01 7.17
C ASN A 202 -28.32 -9.53 6.66
N VAL A 203 -27.56 -10.40 5.98
CA VAL A 203 -26.21 -10.10 5.51
C VAL A 203 -26.12 -8.85 4.63
N ALA A 204 -27.13 -8.60 3.79
CA ALA A 204 -27.16 -7.43 2.89
C ALA A 204 -27.37 -6.09 3.62
N ASN A 205 -27.60 -6.11 4.93
CA ASN A 205 -27.65 -4.89 5.74
C ASN A 205 -26.29 -4.49 6.32
N PHE A 206 -25.26 -5.32 6.23
CA PHE A 206 -23.95 -4.99 6.79
C PHE A 206 -23.07 -4.27 5.79
N VAL A 207 -22.07 -3.56 6.30
CA VAL A 207 -21.00 -2.99 5.48
C VAL A 207 -19.89 -4.03 5.37
N ASP A 208 -19.91 -4.76 4.27
CA ASP A 208 -18.91 -5.76 3.95
C ASP A 208 -17.67 -5.13 3.32
N LEU A 209 -16.52 -5.74 3.60
CA LEU A 209 -15.23 -5.33 3.09
C LEU A 209 -14.69 -6.34 2.10
N LYS A 210 -14.20 -5.83 0.98
CA LYS A 210 -13.21 -6.52 0.16
C LYS A 210 -11.86 -5.84 0.33
N VAL A 211 -10.94 -6.56 0.96
CA VAL A 211 -9.59 -6.05 1.27
C VAL A 211 -8.60 -6.68 0.30
N THR A 212 -7.76 -5.87 -0.36
CA THR A 212 -6.81 -6.36 -1.37
C THR A 212 -5.51 -5.59 -1.29
N GLU A 213 -4.38 -6.29 -1.28
CA GLU A 213 -3.06 -5.69 -1.38
C GLU A 213 -2.88 -5.07 -2.78
N ILE A 214 -2.46 -3.81 -2.81
CA ILE A 214 -2.09 -3.10 -4.03
C ILE A 214 -0.60 -3.36 -4.26
N VAL A 215 -0.32 -4.28 -5.18
CA VAL A 215 1.02 -4.41 -5.74
C VAL A 215 1.22 -3.27 -6.75
N ALA A 216 1.86 -2.19 -6.31
CA ALA A 216 2.18 -1.03 -7.13
C ALA A 216 3.65 -1.09 -7.60
N PRO A 217 3.96 -1.76 -8.73
CA PRO A 217 5.31 -1.78 -9.26
C PRO A 217 5.82 -0.40 -9.69
N ASN A 218 4.89 0.53 -9.97
CA ASN A 218 5.21 1.90 -10.35
C ASN A 218 4.41 2.86 -9.47
N TYR A 219 5.11 3.62 -8.63
CA TYR A 219 4.47 4.55 -7.70
C TYR A 219 5.31 5.80 -7.49
N PHE A 220 4.65 6.91 -7.18
CA PHE A 220 5.29 8.14 -6.74
C PHE A 220 5.24 8.23 -5.21
N ASP A 221 6.41 8.38 -4.60
CA ASP A 221 6.56 8.63 -3.18
C ASP A 221 6.61 10.14 -2.92
N ASN A 222 5.53 10.68 -2.36
CA ASN A 222 5.42 12.10 -2.05
C ASN A 222 6.40 12.54 -0.94
N SER A 223 6.85 11.64 -0.06
CA SER A 223 7.71 11.98 1.08
C SER A 223 9.11 12.40 0.64
N ASN A 224 9.59 11.83 -0.48
CA ASN A 224 10.91 12.10 -1.05
C ASN A 224 10.84 12.58 -2.52
N SER A 225 9.64 12.81 -3.05
CA SER A 225 9.41 13.27 -4.43
C SER A 225 10.04 12.37 -5.50
N THR A 226 10.02 11.05 -5.29
CA THR A 226 10.66 10.06 -6.18
C THR A 226 9.62 9.18 -6.86
N LEU A 227 9.75 8.99 -8.17
CA LEU A 227 9.01 7.99 -8.94
C LEU A 227 9.81 6.69 -8.95
N TYR A 228 9.25 5.62 -8.40
CA TYR A 228 9.81 4.28 -8.49
C TYR A 228 9.11 3.48 -9.59
N VAL A 229 9.86 2.72 -10.38
CA VAL A 229 9.35 1.92 -11.49
C VAL A 229 10.05 0.57 -11.53
N LYS A 230 9.32 -0.53 -11.37
CA LYS A 230 9.81 -1.86 -11.73
C LYS A 230 9.58 -2.06 -13.22
N VAL A 231 10.62 -2.43 -13.96
CA VAL A 231 10.62 -2.51 -15.42
C VAL A 231 11.15 -3.84 -15.93
N ASP A 232 10.49 -4.38 -16.95
CA ASP A 232 11.06 -5.35 -17.89
C ASP A 232 11.79 -4.59 -19.00
N ALA A 233 13.12 -4.66 -18.98
CA ALA A 233 13.99 -4.02 -19.96
C ALA A 233 14.41 -4.99 -21.09
N GLY A 234 13.62 -6.06 -21.32
CA GLY A 234 13.85 -7.05 -22.36
C GLY A 234 15.15 -7.82 -22.12
N THR A 235 16.10 -7.70 -23.06
CA THR A 235 17.36 -8.46 -22.96
C THR A 235 18.26 -8.03 -21.81
N ALA A 236 18.02 -6.85 -21.22
CA ALA A 236 18.71 -6.37 -20.03
C ALA A 236 18.15 -6.95 -18.72
N GLY A 237 17.03 -7.68 -18.78
CA GLY A 237 16.37 -8.28 -17.63
C GLY A 237 15.44 -7.32 -16.89
N PHE A 238 15.16 -7.65 -15.62
CA PHE A 238 14.25 -6.88 -14.77
C PHE A 238 15.03 -5.93 -13.86
N ALA A 239 14.49 -4.73 -13.63
CA ALA A 239 15.11 -3.75 -12.75
C ALA A 239 14.07 -2.91 -12.00
N LYS A 240 14.47 -2.35 -10.85
CA LYS A 240 13.81 -1.24 -10.18
C LYS A 240 14.58 0.03 -10.52
N LEU A 241 13.85 1.02 -11.00
CA LEU A 241 14.34 2.35 -11.32
C LEU A 241 13.82 3.34 -10.30
N SER A 242 14.60 4.36 -9.97
CA SER A 242 14.12 5.56 -9.29
C SER A 242 14.33 6.78 -10.17
N PHE A 243 13.37 7.70 -10.16
CA PHE A 243 13.45 8.95 -10.90
C PHE A 243 13.14 10.15 -10.01
N SER A 244 13.93 11.21 -10.15
CA SER A 244 13.61 12.53 -9.61
C SER A 244 12.74 13.31 -10.60
N ILE A 245 11.94 14.26 -10.10
CA ILE A 245 11.20 15.21 -10.96
C ILE A 245 12.14 16.35 -11.36
N SER A 246 12.53 16.39 -12.64
CA SER A 246 13.36 17.47 -13.20
C SER A 246 12.51 18.68 -13.61
N GLN A 247 11.28 18.44 -14.08
CA GLN A 247 10.30 19.47 -14.43
C GLN A 247 8.88 18.93 -14.25
N SER A 248 7.96 19.75 -13.74
CA SER A 248 6.55 19.40 -13.58
C SER A 248 5.60 20.14 -14.52
N ALA A 249 6.02 21.25 -15.13
CA ALA A 249 5.23 22.03 -16.08
C ALA A 249 6.13 22.78 -17.09
N PRO A 250 5.70 23.01 -18.35
CA PRO A 250 4.43 22.55 -18.94
C PRO A 250 4.41 21.05 -19.25
N ASN A 251 5.58 20.43 -19.35
CA ASN A 251 5.74 18.98 -19.52
C ASN A 251 6.32 18.37 -18.24
N ILE A 252 5.88 17.17 -17.89
CA ILE A 252 6.48 16.39 -16.81
C ILE A 252 7.74 15.71 -17.36
N ILE A 253 8.89 16.03 -16.77
CA ILE A 253 10.20 15.45 -17.11
C ILE A 253 10.77 14.83 -15.84
N VAL A 254 11.15 13.56 -15.94
CA VAL A 254 11.77 12.79 -14.86
C VAL A 254 13.19 12.39 -15.25
N LYS A 255 14.09 12.34 -14.27
CA LYS A 255 15.49 11.97 -14.46
C LYS A 255 15.78 10.65 -13.76
N LEU A 256 16.37 9.69 -14.46
CA LEU A 256 16.77 8.42 -13.85
C LEU A 256 17.92 8.66 -12.85
N GLU A 257 17.75 8.19 -11.62
CA GLU A 257 18.73 8.34 -10.54
C GLU A 257 19.42 7.00 -10.23
N THR A 258 18.65 5.93 -10.01
CA THR A 258 19.20 4.62 -9.65
C THR A 258 18.61 3.48 -10.48
N VAL A 259 19.41 2.43 -10.64
CA VAL A 259 19.03 1.16 -11.27
C VAL A 259 19.45 0.03 -10.35
N GLU A 260 18.48 -0.79 -9.96
CA GLU A 260 18.69 -1.98 -9.12
C GLU A 260 18.16 -3.20 -9.87
N THR A 261 18.94 -4.26 -9.99
CA THR A 261 18.51 -5.49 -10.70
C THR A 261 17.48 -6.27 -9.89
N LEU A 262 16.45 -6.80 -10.55
CA LEU A 262 15.44 -7.65 -9.94
C LEU A 262 15.58 -9.10 -10.40
N ALA A 263 15.26 -10.04 -9.51
CA ALA A 263 15.31 -11.47 -9.82
C ALA A 263 14.19 -11.95 -10.75
N GLY A 264 13.10 -11.17 -10.90
CA GLY A 264 11.93 -11.60 -11.66
C GLY A 264 10.91 -10.49 -11.90
N THR A 265 9.81 -10.88 -12.54
CA THR A 265 8.71 -9.99 -12.93
C THR A 265 7.64 -9.84 -11.83
N THR A 266 6.70 -8.92 -12.03
CA THR A 266 5.55 -8.69 -11.15
C THR A 266 4.35 -8.23 -11.98
N PRO A 267 3.09 -8.48 -11.56
CA PRO A 267 1.92 -7.93 -12.25
C PRO A 267 2.04 -6.42 -12.44
N LYS A 268 1.63 -5.92 -13.62
CA LYS A 268 1.70 -4.49 -14.01
C LYS A 268 3.12 -3.88 -14.06
N ILE A 269 4.16 -4.70 -14.16
CA ILE A 269 5.53 -4.22 -14.40
C ILE A 269 5.56 -3.29 -15.62
N ALA A 270 6.33 -2.21 -15.54
CA ALA A 270 6.58 -1.35 -16.69
C ALA A 270 7.35 -2.11 -17.77
N VAL A 271 7.27 -1.64 -19.01
CA VAL A 271 8.05 -2.19 -20.13
C VAL A 271 8.86 -1.07 -20.74
N PHE A 272 10.16 -1.31 -20.92
CA PHE A 272 10.99 -0.43 -21.73
C PHE A 272 11.10 -0.96 -23.16
N ARG A 273 10.57 -0.21 -24.12
CA ARG A 273 10.62 -0.56 -25.55
C ARG A 273 11.88 0.03 -26.19
N GLU A 274 12.88 -0.83 -26.41
CA GLU A 274 14.17 -0.39 -27.00
C GLU A 274 14.05 0.26 -28.39
N SER A 275 13.09 -0.16 -29.21
CA SER A 275 12.94 0.34 -30.58
C SER A 275 12.45 1.79 -30.66
N SER A 276 11.69 2.24 -29.66
CA SER A 276 11.15 3.61 -29.59
C SER A 276 11.73 4.44 -28.44
N ALA A 277 12.58 3.84 -27.60
CA ALA A 277 13.10 4.46 -26.38
C ALA A 277 12.00 4.97 -25.43
N GLU A 278 10.93 4.18 -25.31
CA GLU A 278 9.77 4.50 -24.47
C GLU A 278 9.74 3.60 -23.24
N LEU A 279 9.54 4.20 -22.08
CA LEU A 279 9.17 3.53 -20.85
C LEU A 279 7.66 3.60 -20.68
N ILE A 280 7.00 2.45 -20.64
CA ILE A 280 5.53 2.34 -20.60
C ILE A 280 5.13 1.79 -19.24
N LEU A 281 4.41 2.57 -18.45
CA LEU A 281 3.86 2.18 -17.16
C LEU A 281 2.39 1.81 -17.35
N PRO A 282 1.99 0.55 -17.13
CA PRO A 282 0.58 0.16 -17.17
C PRO A 282 -0.30 0.95 -16.20
N GLU A 283 0.28 1.32 -15.06
CA GLU A 283 -0.39 2.03 -13.97
C GLU A 283 0.63 2.85 -13.19
N LEU A 284 0.25 4.07 -12.82
CA LEU A 284 0.96 4.87 -11.82
C LEU A 284 0.09 5.03 -10.58
N VAL A 285 0.65 4.67 -9.43
CA VAL A 285 0.02 4.84 -8.13
C VAL A 285 0.64 6.04 -7.41
N ILE A 286 -0.18 6.93 -6.88
CA ILE A 286 0.25 8.00 -5.97
C ILE A 286 -0.64 7.91 -4.75
N ASP A 287 -0.03 7.83 -3.57
CA ASP A 287 -0.75 7.63 -2.30
C ASP A 287 -1.80 6.51 -2.40
N GLY A 288 -1.40 5.35 -2.93
CA GLY A 288 -2.28 4.19 -3.07
C GLY A 288 -3.48 4.36 -4.03
N ILE A 289 -3.57 5.50 -4.73
CA ILE A 289 -4.57 5.79 -5.74
C ILE A 289 -3.95 5.64 -7.12
N VAL A 290 -4.63 4.93 -8.01
CA VAL A 290 -4.26 4.90 -9.41
C VAL A 290 -4.60 6.25 -10.03
N VAL A 291 -3.58 7.04 -10.36
CA VAL A 291 -3.76 8.40 -10.92
C VAL A 291 -3.66 8.45 -12.44
N GLY A 292 -3.15 7.38 -13.06
CA GLY A 292 -3.02 7.28 -14.50
C GLY A 292 -2.75 5.86 -14.95
N ARG A 293 -3.13 5.56 -16.18
CA ARG A 293 -2.90 4.28 -16.85
C ARG A 293 -2.21 4.49 -18.18
N ASP A 294 -1.53 3.44 -18.65
CA ASP A 294 -0.83 3.43 -19.94
C ASP A 294 0.07 4.68 -20.13
N LEU A 295 0.80 5.08 -19.09
CA LEU A 295 1.67 6.26 -19.16
C LEU A 295 2.87 5.94 -20.04
N VAL A 296 3.18 6.82 -20.98
CA VAL A 296 4.34 6.70 -21.86
C VAL A 296 5.34 7.80 -21.56
N PHE A 297 6.53 7.40 -21.15
CA PHE A 297 7.68 8.27 -20.93
C PHE A 297 8.68 8.07 -22.07
N SER A 298 8.88 9.07 -22.91
CA SER A 298 9.85 9.02 -24.02
C SER A 298 11.21 9.57 -23.55
N LEU A 299 12.30 8.86 -23.85
CA LEU A 299 13.65 9.36 -23.58
C LEU A 299 13.93 10.58 -24.46
N ILE A 300 14.21 11.73 -23.84
CA ILE A 300 14.48 13.00 -24.53
C ILE A 300 15.95 13.43 -24.45
N ASP A 301 16.69 12.93 -23.46
CA ASP A 301 18.14 13.14 -23.32
C ASP A 301 18.78 11.86 -22.79
N ALA A 302 19.58 11.19 -23.62
CA ALA A 302 20.23 9.93 -23.27
C ALA A 302 21.48 10.10 -22.40
N ASP A 303 22.13 11.27 -22.42
CA ASP A 303 23.34 11.54 -21.64
C ASP A 303 22.98 11.94 -20.21
N GLN A 304 21.84 12.60 -20.03
CA GLN A 304 21.30 12.96 -18.72
C GLN A 304 20.23 11.99 -18.20
N PHE A 305 19.85 11.00 -18.99
CA PHE A 305 18.76 10.05 -18.71
C PHE A 305 17.42 10.72 -18.37
N LEU A 306 17.05 11.73 -19.17
CA LEU A 306 15.79 12.45 -19.02
C LEU A 306 14.69 11.82 -19.85
N PHE A 307 13.54 11.62 -19.22
CA PHE A 307 12.34 11.09 -19.82
C PHE A 307 11.20 12.09 -19.69
N GLN A 308 10.46 12.33 -20.76
CA GLN A 308 9.27 13.18 -20.75
C GLN A 308 8.01 12.33 -20.80
N LEU A 309 7.01 12.63 -19.97
CA LEU A 309 5.67 12.06 -20.12
C LEU A 309 5.04 12.60 -21.41
N THR A 310 4.75 11.72 -22.36
CA THR A 310 4.21 12.08 -23.68
C THR A 310 2.74 11.68 -23.85
N SER A 311 2.24 10.69 -23.10
CA SER A 311 0.82 10.33 -23.08
C SER A 311 0.44 9.55 -21.81
N PHE A 312 -0.86 9.55 -21.49
CA PHE A 312 -1.48 8.76 -20.43
C PHE A 312 -3.00 8.66 -20.69
N LYS A 313 -3.68 7.73 -20.00
CA LYS A 313 -5.14 7.56 -19.98
C LYS A 313 -5.70 7.68 -18.57
#